data_AF-A0A6J1WXC8-F1
#
_entry.id   AF-A0A6J1WXC8-F1
#
_cell.length_a   1.000
_cell.length_b   1.000
_cell.length_c   1.000
_cell.angle_alpha   90.00
_cell.angle_beta   90.00
_cell.angle_gamma   90.00
#
_symmetry.space_group_name_H-M   'P 1'
#
loop_
_entity.id
_entity.type
_entity.pdbx_description
1 polymer ?
#
loop_
_entity_poly.entity_id
_entity_poly.type
_entity_poly.pdbx_seq_one_letter_code
_entity_poly.pdbx_strand_id
1 'polypeptide(L)'
;MYLSILLLFIFTAKFPIILASDGDRSPFYQNCLKSCLKENCTGDGHSFTSAALKQQDFWCRLLKWSCREECQYNCMWKTVNGFQERGYSIPKFHGKWPFVRLWGVQEPASAFASLLNLASHIYMHNEIAKRFSVKNTPLVLFWHGFAMVCMNAWTWSTIFHTRDTPFTEFMDYACALSMVMSLFVAAIVRVFHRRKKFAMAILALPILYYVEHVRYLYSGRIDYDYNMMVNIFFGEKLSTFLFEVGLKSSDRTTNNSAVVSRCLFF
;
A
#
# COMPACT_ATOMS: atom_id res chain seq x y z
N MET A 1 -18.36 -0.99 -26.12
CA MET A 1 -17.08 -0.38 -25.73
C MET A 1 -17.20 0.55 -24.51
N TYR A 2 -18.05 1.58 -24.51
CA TYR A 2 -18.27 2.41 -23.30
C TYR A 2 -19.23 1.75 -22.28
N LEU A 3 -20.20 0.96 -22.77
CA LEU A 3 -21.16 0.21 -21.95
C LEU A 3 -20.50 -0.94 -21.15
N SER A 4 -19.41 -1.50 -21.69
CA SER A 4 -18.60 -2.55 -21.06
C SER A 4 -17.76 -2.05 -19.88
N ILE A 5 -17.50 -0.74 -19.79
CA ILE A 5 -16.83 -0.11 -18.63
C ILE A 5 -17.85 0.12 -17.49
N LEU A 6 -19.13 0.31 -17.82
CA LEU A 6 -20.20 0.56 -16.85
C LEU A 6 -20.69 -0.73 -16.16
N LEU A 7 -20.69 -1.86 -16.86
CA LEU A 7 -21.24 -3.15 -16.40
C LEU A 7 -20.28 -3.96 -15.50
N LEU A 8 -19.05 -3.49 -15.25
CA LEU A 8 -17.98 -4.29 -14.64
C LEU A 8 -17.81 -4.14 -13.12
N PHE A 9 -18.67 -3.38 -12.45
CA PHE A 9 -18.52 -3.06 -11.00
C PHE A 9 -19.34 -3.95 -10.06
N ILE A 10 -19.73 -5.16 -10.49
CA ILE A 10 -20.29 -6.16 -9.57
C ILE A 10 -19.17 -7.13 -9.20
N PHE A 11 -18.32 -6.73 -8.27
CA PHE A 11 -17.39 -7.65 -7.61
C PHE A 11 -18.11 -8.30 -6.43
N THR A 12 -18.37 -9.60 -6.54
CA THR A 12 -18.80 -10.42 -5.40
C THR A 12 -17.56 -10.72 -4.55
N ALA A 13 -17.48 -10.10 -3.37
CA ALA A 13 -16.44 -10.41 -2.40
C ALA A 13 -16.61 -11.86 -1.92
N LYS A 14 -15.79 -12.77 -2.42
CA LYS A 14 -15.61 -14.08 -1.78
C LYS A 14 -14.74 -13.85 -0.55
N PHE A 15 -15.27 -14.08 0.63
CA PHE A 15 -14.50 -14.04 1.86
C PHE A 15 -13.69 -15.34 1.98
N PRO A 16 -12.37 -15.34 1.82
CA PRO A 16 -11.58 -16.54 2.02
C PRO A 16 -11.61 -16.94 3.50
N ILE A 17 -11.54 -18.24 3.75
CA ILE A 17 -11.32 -18.77 5.10
C ILE A 17 -9.88 -18.41 5.47
N ILE A 18 -9.72 -17.57 6.48
CA ILE A 18 -8.40 -17.10 6.93
C ILE A 18 -7.74 -18.23 7.72
N LEU A 19 -6.69 -18.82 7.14
CA LEU A 19 -5.82 -19.75 7.84
C LEU A 19 -4.67 -18.99 8.52
N ALA A 20 -4.33 -19.40 9.75
CA ALA A 20 -3.12 -18.91 10.41
C ALA A 20 -1.88 -19.32 9.60
N SER A 21 -0.80 -18.52 9.67
CA SER A 21 0.41 -18.88 8.94
C SER A 21 1.02 -20.17 9.48
N ASP A 22 1.71 -20.92 8.63
CA ASP A 22 2.29 -22.21 9.03
C ASP A 22 3.29 -22.08 10.20
N GLY A 23 4.02 -20.97 10.27
CA GLY A 23 4.89 -20.65 11.40
C GLY A 23 4.13 -20.50 12.72
N ASP A 24 2.94 -19.90 12.69
CA ASP A 24 2.09 -19.70 13.88
C ASP A 24 1.54 -21.02 14.44
N ARG A 25 1.46 -22.04 13.58
CA ARG A 25 0.99 -23.39 13.90
C ARG A 25 2.10 -24.29 14.46
N SER A 26 3.36 -23.86 14.38
CA SER A 26 4.49 -24.63 14.88
C SER A 26 4.41 -24.83 16.40
N PRO A 27 4.46 -26.06 16.92
CA PRO A 27 4.48 -26.30 18.37
C PRO A 27 5.66 -25.63 19.06
N PHE A 28 6.80 -25.54 18.39
CA PHE A 28 7.99 -24.87 18.91
C PHE A 28 7.73 -23.37 19.12
N TYR A 29 7.11 -22.72 18.13
CA TYR A 29 6.74 -21.31 18.21
C TYR A 29 5.69 -21.06 19.31
N GLN A 30 4.63 -21.87 19.35
CA GLN A 30 3.54 -21.71 20.32
C GLN A 30 4.02 -21.91 21.76
N ASN A 31 4.86 -22.92 22.01
CA ASN A 31 5.41 -23.16 23.34
C ASN A 31 6.31 -22.01 23.79
N CYS A 32 7.18 -21.52 22.91
CA CYS A 32 8.00 -20.34 23.20
C CYS A 32 7.14 -19.12 23.52
N LEU A 33 6.13 -18.84 22.70
CA LEU A 33 5.27 -17.66 22.86
C LEU A 33 4.52 -17.72 24.19
N LYS A 34 3.95 -18.89 24.54
CA LYS A 34 3.24 -19.09 25.81
C LYS A 34 4.14 -18.84 27.02
N SER A 35 5.37 -19.35 27.01
CA SER A 35 6.32 -19.11 28.11
C SER A 35 6.74 -17.64 28.18
N CYS A 36 7.10 -17.03 27.04
CA CYS A 36 7.52 -15.63 26.99
C CYS A 36 6.42 -14.69 27.51
N LEU A 37 5.17 -14.89 27.08
CA LEU A 37 4.04 -14.07 27.54
C LEU A 37 3.82 -14.21 29.05
N LYS A 38 3.94 -15.42 29.60
CA LYS A 38 3.75 -15.68 31.03
C LYS A 38 4.85 -15.05 31.90
N GLU A 39 6.09 -15.05 31.41
CA GLU A 39 7.25 -14.59 32.17
C GLU A 39 7.43 -13.07 32.07
N ASN A 40 7.20 -12.49 30.90
CA ASN A 40 7.59 -11.10 30.61
C ASN A 40 6.43 -10.12 30.57
N CYS A 41 5.20 -10.56 30.30
CA CYS A 41 4.06 -9.67 30.09
C CYS A 41 3.13 -9.62 31.29
N THR A 42 2.46 -8.48 31.48
CA THR A 42 1.32 -8.34 32.39
C THR A 42 0.10 -9.14 31.89
N GLY A 43 -0.93 -9.29 32.72
CA GLY A 43 -2.10 -10.13 32.40
C GLY A 43 -2.89 -9.71 31.14
N ASP A 44 -2.77 -8.45 30.71
CA ASP A 44 -3.33 -7.94 29.45
C ASP A 44 -2.49 -8.34 28.21
N GLY A 45 -1.29 -8.87 28.40
CA GLY A 45 -0.33 -9.24 27.36
C GLY A 45 0.27 -8.05 26.61
N HIS A 46 -0.11 -6.81 26.95
CA HIS A 46 0.31 -5.61 26.23
C HIS A 46 1.53 -4.97 26.91
N SER A 47 1.55 -4.96 28.24
CA SER A 47 2.57 -4.23 28.99
C SER A 47 3.69 -5.12 29.54
N PHE A 48 4.84 -4.45 29.73
CA PHE A 48 6.04 -4.88 30.45
C PHE A 48 5.75 -5.30 31.90
N THR A 49 6.19 -6.47 32.39
CA THR A 49 6.52 -6.56 33.83
C THR A 49 7.68 -5.61 34.13
N SER A 50 7.77 -5.08 35.36
CA SER A 50 8.79 -4.09 35.72
C SER A 50 10.24 -4.57 35.50
N ALA A 51 10.47 -5.88 35.61
CA ALA A 51 11.76 -6.50 35.33
C ALA A 51 12.04 -6.59 33.82
N ALA A 52 11.09 -7.10 33.03
CA ALA A 52 11.24 -7.26 31.59
C ALA A 52 11.29 -5.91 30.85
N LEU A 53 10.57 -4.89 31.33
CA LEU A 53 10.59 -3.56 30.74
C LEU A 53 12.01 -2.97 30.69
N LYS A 54 12.82 -3.20 31.72
CA LYS A 54 14.22 -2.72 31.77
C LYS A 54 15.11 -3.36 30.70
N GLN A 55 14.75 -4.55 30.22
CA GLN A 55 15.50 -5.30 29.21
C GLN A 55 15.07 -4.96 27.77
N GLN A 56 13.93 -4.28 27.59
CA GLN A 56 13.46 -3.88 26.26
C GLN A 56 14.45 -2.88 25.65
N ASP A 57 14.83 -3.14 24.39
CA ASP A 57 15.66 -2.23 23.60
C ASP A 57 15.06 -0.82 23.52
N PHE A 58 15.93 0.19 23.55
CA PHE A 58 15.54 1.60 23.55
C PHE A 58 14.68 1.96 22.32
N TRP A 59 15.07 1.50 21.13
CA TRP A 59 14.34 1.79 19.90
C TRP A 59 12.99 1.07 19.88
N CYS A 60 12.95 -0.17 20.38
CA CYS A 60 11.70 -0.89 20.53
C CYS A 60 10.72 -0.15 21.47
N ARG A 61 11.23 0.44 22.57
CA ARG A 61 10.42 1.27 23.46
C ARG A 61 9.93 2.55 22.78
N LEU A 62 10.80 3.23 22.03
CA LEU A 62 10.47 4.46 21.30
C LEU A 62 9.36 4.22 20.27
N LEU A 63 9.42 3.10 19.55
CA LEU A 63 8.41 2.69 18.55
C LEU A 63 7.19 1.98 19.17
N LYS A 64 7.08 1.96 20.50
CA LYS A 64 5.94 1.42 21.25
C LYS A 64 5.63 -0.03 20.88
N TRP A 65 6.65 -0.87 20.79
CA TRP A 65 6.46 -2.31 20.68
C TRP A 65 5.88 -2.86 21.98
N SER A 66 4.76 -3.57 21.89
CA SER A 66 4.10 -4.22 23.03
C SER A 66 4.85 -5.47 23.46
N CYS A 67 4.58 -5.94 24.68
CA CYS A 67 5.20 -7.15 25.20
C CYS A 67 4.88 -8.38 24.33
N ARG A 68 3.62 -8.51 23.89
CA ARG A 68 3.22 -9.58 22.98
C ARG A 68 4.01 -9.55 21.67
N GLU A 69 4.18 -8.39 21.05
CA GLU A 69 4.90 -8.29 19.77
C GLU A 69 6.39 -8.59 19.90
N GLU A 70 7.04 -8.20 21.01
CA GLU A 70 8.41 -8.59 21.31
C GLU A 70 8.54 -10.10 21.51
N CYS A 71 7.60 -10.72 22.25
CA CYS A 71 7.57 -12.16 22.42
C CYS A 71 7.34 -12.90 21.09
N GLN A 72 6.42 -12.42 20.25
CA GLN A 72 6.19 -12.96 18.92
C GLN A 72 7.47 -12.89 18.07
N TYR A 73 8.15 -11.75 18.05
CA TYR A 73 9.39 -11.55 17.30
C TYR A 73 10.52 -12.46 17.77
N ASN A 74 10.76 -12.52 19.08
CA ASN A 74 11.82 -13.34 19.65
C ASN A 74 11.57 -14.84 19.43
N CYS A 75 10.32 -15.29 19.61
CA CYS A 75 9.95 -16.67 19.37
C CYS A 75 9.95 -17.04 17.89
N MET A 76 9.59 -16.12 16.99
CA MET A 76 9.73 -16.29 15.55
C MET A 76 11.20 -16.57 15.21
N TRP A 77 12.14 -15.73 15.63
CA TRP A 77 13.56 -15.92 15.32
C TRP A 77 14.17 -17.18 15.94
N LYS A 78 13.77 -17.55 17.17
CA LYS A 78 14.14 -18.85 17.75
C LYS A 78 13.65 -20.02 16.90
N THR A 79 12.42 -19.92 16.37
CA THR A 79 11.83 -20.96 15.51
C THR A 79 12.55 -21.02 14.17
N VAL A 80 12.81 -19.88 13.56
CA VAL A 80 13.56 -19.77 12.29
C VAL A 80 14.93 -20.41 12.42
N ASN A 81 15.68 -20.11 13.47
CA ASN A 81 17.00 -20.72 13.72
C ASN A 81 16.89 -22.26 13.83
N GLY A 82 15.92 -22.75 14.61
CA GLY A 82 15.69 -24.19 14.75
C GLY A 82 15.30 -24.89 13.45
N PHE A 83 14.61 -24.19 12.54
CA PHE A 83 14.27 -24.69 11.20
C PHE A 83 15.51 -24.72 10.29
N GLN A 84 16.30 -23.65 10.30
CA GLN A 84 17.53 -23.55 9.52
C GLN A 84 18.55 -24.63 9.91
N GLU A 85 18.75 -24.87 11.20
CA GLU A 85 19.62 -25.95 11.72
C GLU A 85 19.23 -27.35 11.21
N ARG A 86 17.94 -27.55 10.91
CA ARG A 86 17.39 -28.84 10.45
C ARG A 86 17.19 -28.90 8.94
N GLY A 87 17.57 -27.85 8.21
CA GLY A 87 17.40 -27.76 6.75
C GLY A 87 15.94 -27.64 6.30
N TYR A 88 15.04 -27.16 7.16
CA TYR A 88 13.64 -26.96 6.80
C TYR A 88 13.41 -25.60 6.12
N SER A 89 12.40 -25.54 5.24
CA SER A 89 11.95 -24.28 4.65
C SER A 89 11.34 -23.37 5.72
N ILE A 90 11.72 -22.10 5.71
CA ILE A 90 11.23 -21.11 6.67
C ILE A 90 9.80 -20.72 6.28
N PRO A 91 8.79 -20.87 7.16
CA PRO A 91 7.42 -20.45 6.87
C PRO A 91 7.20 -18.96 7.20
N LYS A 92 6.03 -18.44 6.80
CA LYS A 92 5.52 -17.14 7.28
C LYS A 92 5.03 -17.23 8.73
N PHE A 93 5.09 -16.11 9.44
CA PHE A 93 4.56 -15.91 10.79
C PHE A 93 3.67 -14.66 10.79
N HIS A 94 2.47 -14.74 11.37
CA HIS A 94 1.46 -13.67 11.36
C HIS A 94 1.24 -13.02 9.99
N GLY A 95 1.24 -13.81 8.92
CA GLY A 95 1.04 -13.35 7.54
C GLY A 95 2.30 -12.79 6.86
N LYS A 96 3.42 -12.66 7.58
CA LYS A 96 4.65 -12.02 7.10
C LYS A 96 5.85 -12.96 7.07
N TRP A 97 6.82 -12.63 6.22
CA TRP A 97 8.13 -13.27 6.25
C TRP A 97 8.94 -12.77 7.45
N PRO A 98 9.82 -13.58 8.04
CA PRO A 98 10.63 -13.16 9.17
C PRO A 98 11.70 -12.15 8.71
N PHE A 99 11.52 -10.89 9.09
CA PHE A 99 12.48 -9.82 8.86
C PHE A 99 13.30 -9.52 10.11
N VAL A 100 14.58 -9.21 9.92
CA VAL A 100 15.46 -8.77 11.01
C VAL A 100 15.16 -7.29 11.25
N ARG A 101 14.78 -6.95 12.48
CA ARG A 101 14.60 -5.55 12.88
C ARG A 101 15.94 -4.86 13.01
N LEU A 102 16.01 -3.61 12.56
CA LEU A 102 17.15 -2.71 12.77
C LEU A 102 16.65 -1.45 13.47
N TRP A 103 17.20 -1.11 14.64
CA TRP A 103 16.76 0.02 15.46
C TRP A 103 15.23 0.05 15.66
N GLY A 104 14.65 -1.12 15.93
CA GLY A 104 13.20 -1.31 16.13
C GLY A 104 12.34 -1.18 14.86
N VAL A 105 12.91 -0.81 13.70
CA VAL A 105 12.22 -0.75 12.41
C VAL A 105 11.88 -2.17 11.95
N GLN A 106 10.61 -2.44 11.67
CA GLN A 106 10.13 -3.78 11.32
C GLN A 106 10.68 -4.31 10.00
N GLU A 107 10.63 -3.49 8.95
CA GLU A 107 11.05 -3.83 7.59
C GLU A 107 12.02 -2.75 7.05
N PRO A 108 13.31 -2.77 7.48
CA PRO A 108 14.22 -1.66 7.26
C PRO A 108 14.45 -1.30 5.79
N ALA A 109 14.58 -2.30 4.93
CA ALA A 109 14.78 -2.09 3.49
C ALA A 109 13.55 -1.44 2.85
N SER A 110 12.34 -1.93 3.16
CA SER A 110 11.09 -1.38 2.64
C SER A 110 10.86 0.05 3.14
N ALA A 111 11.06 0.30 4.44
CA ALA A 111 10.92 1.64 5.03
C ALA A 111 11.89 2.65 4.37
N PHE A 112 13.14 2.25 4.16
CA PHE A 112 14.13 3.09 3.49
C PHE A 112 13.78 3.36 2.02
N ALA A 113 13.34 2.33 1.28
CA ALA A 113 12.90 2.50 -0.10
C ALA A 113 11.68 3.43 -0.21
N SER A 114 10.72 3.34 0.71
CA SER A 114 9.56 4.24 0.77
C SER A 114 9.98 5.68 1.08
N LEU A 115 10.96 5.88 1.98
CA LEU A 115 11.52 7.20 2.28
C LEU A 115 12.20 7.83 1.06
N LEU A 116 12.95 7.05 0.28
CA LEU A 116 13.57 7.54 -0.96
C LEU A 116 12.53 7.90 -2.04
N ASN A 117 11.44 7.14 -2.12
CA ASN A 117 10.31 7.50 -3.00
C ASN A 117 9.65 8.80 -2.56
N LEU A 118 9.41 8.98 -1.26
CA LEU A 118 8.89 10.24 -0.70
C LEU A 118 9.80 11.42 -1.07
N ALA A 119 11.11 11.29 -0.87
CA ALA A 119 12.08 12.33 -1.22
C ALA A 119 12.04 12.68 -2.72
N SER A 120 11.91 11.66 -3.58
CA SER A 120 11.77 11.85 -5.03
C SER A 120 10.51 12.62 -5.39
N HIS A 121 9.37 12.32 -4.75
CA HIS A 121 8.13 13.06 -4.98
C HIS A 121 8.19 14.51 -4.48
N ILE A 122 8.84 14.76 -3.33
CA ILE A 122 9.08 16.13 -2.83
C ILE A 122 9.93 16.92 -3.82
N TYR A 123 11.02 16.32 -4.28
CA TYR A 123 11.91 16.94 -5.28
C TYR A 123 11.15 17.28 -6.56
N MET A 124 10.42 16.32 -7.13
CA MET A 124 9.67 16.53 -8.36
C MET A 124 8.53 17.54 -8.21
N HIS A 125 7.85 17.56 -7.07
CA HIS A 125 6.83 18.57 -6.76
C HIS A 125 7.42 19.99 -6.81
N ASN A 126 8.59 20.18 -6.19
CA ASN A 126 9.29 21.47 -6.20
C ASN A 126 9.73 21.87 -7.61
N GLU A 127 10.15 20.93 -8.44
CA GLU A 127 10.50 21.21 -9.84
C GLU A 127 9.27 21.61 -10.68
N ILE A 128 8.12 20.96 -10.49
CA ILE A 128 6.86 21.37 -11.14
C ILE A 128 6.47 22.79 -10.71
N ALA A 129 6.54 23.09 -9.42
CA ALA A 129 6.19 24.39 -8.86
C ALA A 129 7.05 25.53 -9.43
N LYS A 130 8.34 25.28 -9.67
CA LYS A 130 9.27 26.28 -10.25
C LYS A 130 9.06 26.49 -11.75
N ARG A 131 8.78 25.41 -12.49
CA ARG A 131 8.79 25.43 -13.97
C ARG A 131 7.46 25.84 -14.57
N PHE A 132 6.35 25.56 -13.89
CA PHE A 132 5.02 25.74 -14.46
C PHE A 132 4.14 26.66 -13.63
N SER A 133 3.59 27.69 -14.27
CA SER A 133 2.59 28.55 -13.65
C SER A 133 1.21 27.87 -13.68
N VAL A 134 0.56 27.81 -12.51
CA VAL A 134 -0.82 27.31 -12.35
C VAL A 134 -1.82 28.10 -13.21
N LYS A 135 -1.56 29.39 -13.47
CA LYS A 135 -2.47 30.25 -14.26
C LYS A 135 -2.44 29.94 -15.75
N ASN A 136 -1.27 29.59 -16.27
CA ASN A 136 -1.03 29.54 -17.72
C ASN A 136 -0.93 28.11 -18.26
N THR A 137 -0.76 27.11 -17.38
CA THR A 137 -0.50 25.73 -17.79
C THR A 137 -1.68 24.85 -17.41
N PRO A 138 -2.37 24.23 -18.38
CA PRO A 138 -3.50 23.35 -18.08
C PRO A 138 -3.03 22.14 -17.25
N LEU A 139 -3.91 21.68 -16.36
CA LEU A 139 -3.71 20.49 -15.50
C LEU A 139 -2.57 20.57 -14.48
N VAL A 140 -1.81 21.66 -14.37
CA VAL A 140 -0.73 21.77 -13.37
C VAL A 140 -1.25 21.70 -11.94
N LEU A 141 -2.42 22.29 -11.66
CA LEU A 141 -3.06 22.15 -10.35
C LEU A 141 -3.38 20.67 -10.03
N PHE A 142 -3.77 19.89 -11.04
CA PHE A 142 -4.01 18.46 -10.88
C PHE A 142 -2.70 17.73 -10.52
N TRP A 143 -1.61 18.05 -11.19
CA TRP A 143 -0.30 17.43 -10.92
C TRP A 143 0.26 17.80 -9.55
N HIS A 144 0.02 19.03 -9.05
CA HIS A 144 0.30 19.37 -7.65
C HIS A 144 -0.52 18.49 -6.70
N GLY A 145 -1.82 18.36 -6.93
CA GLY A 145 -2.68 17.47 -6.14
C GLY A 145 -2.20 16.02 -6.16
N PHE A 146 -1.85 15.49 -7.33
CA PHE A 146 -1.32 14.13 -7.48
C PHE A 146 0.00 13.94 -6.74
N ALA A 147 0.91 14.92 -6.81
CA ALA A 147 2.15 14.87 -6.05
C ALA A 147 1.89 14.86 -4.53
N MET A 148 0.93 15.65 -4.03
CA MET A 148 0.51 15.61 -2.63
C MET A 148 -0.03 14.23 -2.22
N VAL A 149 -0.85 13.60 -3.08
CA VAL A 149 -1.35 12.23 -2.85
C VAL A 149 -0.19 11.23 -2.75
N CYS A 150 0.77 11.29 -3.68
CA CYS A 150 1.93 10.41 -3.65
C CYS A 150 2.80 10.64 -2.40
N MET A 151 3.07 11.90 -2.04
CA MET A 151 3.84 12.21 -0.83
C MET A 151 3.14 11.69 0.44
N ASN A 152 1.82 11.82 0.53
CA ASN A 152 1.04 11.25 1.63
C ASN A 152 1.15 9.71 1.65
N ALA A 153 1.02 9.05 0.50
CA ALA A 153 1.14 7.60 0.41
C ALA A 153 2.52 7.07 0.82
N TRP A 154 3.61 7.64 0.31
CA TRP A 154 4.95 7.20 0.68
C TRP A 154 5.32 7.54 2.13
N THR A 155 4.73 8.59 2.70
CA THR A 155 4.84 8.86 4.14
C THR A 155 4.22 7.74 4.95
N TRP A 156 2.97 7.35 4.64
CA TRP A 156 2.29 6.25 5.33
C TRP A 156 2.96 4.90 5.11
N SER A 157 3.48 4.64 3.91
CA SER A 157 4.28 3.44 3.63
C SER A 157 5.56 3.39 4.47
N THR A 158 6.27 4.51 4.59
CA THR A 158 7.45 4.61 5.46
C THR A 158 7.09 4.33 6.92
N ILE A 159 5.99 4.91 7.41
CA ILE A 159 5.50 4.70 8.78
C ILE A 159 5.11 3.24 9.01
N PHE A 160 4.36 2.63 8.08
CA PHE A 160 3.91 1.24 8.18
C PHE A 160 5.07 0.24 8.20
N HIS A 161 6.02 0.35 7.27
CA HIS A 161 7.19 -0.54 7.26
C HIS A 161 8.13 -0.28 8.44
N THR A 162 8.06 0.88 9.07
CA THR A 162 8.75 1.15 10.32
C THR A 162 8.06 0.48 11.50
N ARG A 163 6.76 0.71 11.63
CA ARG A 163 5.94 0.24 12.74
C ARG A 163 4.57 -0.17 12.22
N ASP A 164 4.39 -1.48 12.10
CA ASP A 164 3.12 -2.07 11.69
C ASP A 164 2.13 -2.07 12.86
N THR A 165 0.98 -1.47 12.62
CA THR A 165 -0.20 -1.47 13.47
C THR A 165 -1.43 -1.53 12.56
N PRO A 166 -2.61 -1.96 13.05
CA PRO A 166 -3.82 -1.99 12.23
C PRO A 166 -4.13 -0.66 11.53
N PHE A 167 -3.84 0.46 12.20
CA PHE A 167 -4.06 1.78 11.64
C PHE A 167 -3.05 2.15 10.56
N THR A 168 -1.76 1.88 10.77
CA THR A 168 -0.73 2.18 9.75
C THR A 168 -0.86 1.27 8.54
N GLU A 169 -1.28 0.01 8.72
CA GLU A 169 -1.59 -0.91 7.62
C GLU A 169 -2.77 -0.39 6.77
N PHE A 170 -3.85 0.03 7.44
CA PHE A 170 -4.98 0.69 6.78
C PHE A 170 -4.53 1.91 5.96
N MET A 171 -3.73 2.80 6.57
CA MET A 171 -3.29 4.02 5.91
C MET A 171 -2.40 3.73 4.71
N ASP A 172 -1.45 2.79 4.81
CA ASP A 172 -0.58 2.41 3.69
C ASP A 172 -1.40 1.91 2.50
N TYR A 173 -2.31 0.95 2.72
CA TYR A 173 -3.10 0.37 1.64
C TYR A 173 -4.11 1.33 1.03
N ALA A 174 -4.81 2.13 1.85
CA ALA A 174 -5.75 3.12 1.36
C ALA A 174 -5.02 4.19 0.52
N CYS A 175 -3.84 4.64 0.97
CA CYS A 175 -3.07 5.64 0.25
C CYS A 175 -2.42 5.09 -1.01
N ALA A 176 -1.96 3.83 -1.02
CA ALA A 176 -1.48 3.17 -2.24
C ALA A 176 -2.58 3.12 -3.31
N LEU A 177 -3.80 2.72 -2.94
CA LEU A 177 -4.94 2.73 -3.86
C LEU A 177 -5.27 4.15 -4.35
N SER A 178 -5.16 5.16 -3.49
CA SER A 178 -5.40 6.55 -3.87
C SER A 178 -4.46 7.05 -4.97
N MET A 179 -3.20 6.56 -5.03
CA MET A 179 -2.26 6.88 -6.11
C MET A 179 -2.75 6.31 -7.45
N VAL A 180 -3.13 5.02 -7.46
CA VAL A 180 -3.65 4.33 -8.66
C VAL A 180 -4.93 5.01 -9.15
N MET A 181 -5.85 5.30 -8.23
CA MET A 181 -7.10 6.00 -8.53
C MET A 181 -6.86 7.41 -9.08
N SER A 182 -5.88 8.13 -8.56
CA SER A 182 -5.52 9.46 -9.06
C SER A 182 -5.01 9.41 -10.50
N LEU A 183 -4.15 8.44 -10.83
CA LEU A 183 -3.69 8.23 -12.21
C LEU A 183 -4.83 7.83 -13.15
N PHE A 184 -5.75 6.98 -12.67
CA PHE A 184 -6.95 6.63 -13.42
C PHE A 184 -7.81 7.86 -13.73
N VAL A 185 -8.07 8.71 -12.71
CA VAL A 185 -8.76 9.99 -12.88
C VAL A 185 -8.03 10.89 -13.89
N ALA A 186 -6.70 10.99 -13.79
CA ALA A 186 -5.87 11.78 -14.70
C ALA A 186 -6.07 11.37 -16.16
N ALA A 187 -6.05 10.06 -16.43
CA ALA A 187 -6.22 9.51 -17.77
C ALA A 187 -7.59 9.85 -18.35
N ILE A 188 -8.68 9.63 -17.60
CA ILE A 188 -10.03 9.94 -18.05
C ILE A 188 -10.19 11.44 -18.31
N VAL A 189 -9.73 12.30 -17.40
CA VAL A 189 -9.81 13.76 -17.56
C VAL A 189 -9.02 14.24 -18.78
N ARG A 190 -7.82 13.70 -19.01
CA ARG A 190 -6.97 14.07 -20.16
C ARG A 190 -7.62 13.68 -21.48
N VAL A 191 -8.12 12.45 -21.60
CA VAL A 191 -8.75 11.93 -22.83
C VAL A 191 -10.07 12.64 -23.13
N PHE A 192 -10.88 12.88 -22.11
CA PHE A 192 -12.22 13.48 -22.26
C PHE A 192 -12.27 14.97 -21.87
N HIS A 193 -11.16 15.70 -21.95
CA HIS A 193 -11.08 17.11 -21.53
C HIS A 193 -12.12 18.02 -22.20
N ARG A 194 -12.54 17.71 -23.44
CA ARG A 194 -13.61 18.43 -24.18
C ARG A 194 -15.03 17.96 -23.82
N ARG A 195 -15.19 16.80 -23.19
CA ARG A 195 -16.47 16.17 -22.84
C ARG A 195 -16.61 16.00 -21.33
N LYS A 196 -16.53 17.10 -20.59
CA LYS A 196 -16.48 17.11 -19.11
C LYS A 196 -17.60 16.32 -18.43
N LYS A 197 -18.86 16.49 -18.87
CA LYS A 197 -20.01 15.75 -18.32
C LYS A 197 -19.86 14.23 -18.49
N PHE A 198 -19.32 13.80 -19.62
CA PHE A 198 -19.06 12.38 -19.90
C PHE A 198 -17.90 11.84 -19.05
N ALA A 199 -16.83 12.62 -18.89
CA ALA A 199 -15.73 12.27 -17.99
C ALA A 199 -16.22 12.08 -16.54
N MET A 200 -17.03 13.01 -16.04
CA MET A 200 -17.63 12.91 -14.69
C MET A 200 -18.51 11.67 -14.54
N ALA A 201 -19.33 11.35 -15.56
CA ALA A 201 -20.18 10.16 -15.53
C ALA A 201 -19.35 8.87 -15.47
N ILE A 202 -18.23 8.79 -16.20
CA ILE A 202 -17.31 7.63 -16.14
C ILE A 202 -16.64 7.53 -14.77
N LEU A 203 -16.25 8.65 -14.17
CA LEU A 203 -15.53 8.65 -12.90
C LEU A 203 -16.40 8.43 -11.67
N ALA A 204 -17.71 8.67 -11.76
CA ALA A 204 -18.62 8.55 -10.61
C ALA A 204 -18.56 7.16 -9.96
N LEU A 205 -18.67 6.09 -10.75
CA LEU A 205 -18.65 4.71 -10.23
C LEU A 205 -17.29 4.32 -9.60
N PRO A 206 -16.13 4.51 -10.26
CA PRO A 206 -14.82 4.27 -9.66
C PRO A 206 -14.58 5.05 -8.36
N ILE A 207 -15.02 6.30 -8.27
CA ILE A 207 -14.85 7.13 -7.07
C ILE A 207 -15.73 6.58 -5.93
N LEU A 208 -16.99 6.24 -6.21
CA LEU A 208 -17.87 5.63 -5.21
C LEU A 208 -17.31 4.29 -4.71
N TYR A 209 -16.78 3.47 -5.62
CA TYR A 209 -16.12 2.22 -5.28
C TYR A 209 -14.90 2.46 -4.38
N TYR A 210 -14.06 3.45 -4.70
CA TYR A 210 -12.91 3.81 -3.86
C TYR A 210 -13.33 4.17 -2.43
N VAL A 211 -14.38 4.99 -2.27
CA VAL A 211 -14.89 5.36 -0.95
C VAL A 211 -15.35 4.13 -0.17
N GLU A 212 -16.10 3.23 -0.83
CA GLU A 212 -16.59 2.01 -0.20
C GLU A 212 -15.45 1.03 0.13
N HIS A 213 -14.44 0.92 -0.74
CA HIS A 213 -13.27 0.08 -0.48
C HIS A 213 -12.42 0.62 0.68
N VAL A 214 -12.24 1.94 0.79
CA VAL A 214 -11.58 2.55 1.96
C VAL A 214 -12.38 2.29 3.24
N ARG A 215 -13.72 2.33 3.18
CA ARG A 215 -14.58 1.95 4.31
C ARG A 215 -14.39 0.48 4.69
N TYR A 216 -14.27 -0.41 3.70
CA TYR A 216 -13.94 -1.82 3.91
C TYR A 216 -12.56 -1.98 4.59
N LEU A 217 -11.52 -1.32 4.09
CA LEU A 217 -10.17 -1.38 4.69
C LEU A 217 -10.16 -0.90 6.14
N TYR A 218 -11.00 0.08 6.49
CA TYR A 218 -11.13 0.57 7.86
C TYR A 218 -11.90 -0.38 8.79
N SER A 219 -12.73 -1.28 8.24
CA SER A 219 -13.71 -2.05 9.01
C SER A 219 -13.13 -3.20 9.84
N GLY A 220 -11.84 -3.53 9.71
CA GLY A 220 -11.20 -4.55 10.52
C GLY A 220 -9.97 -5.15 9.88
N ARG A 221 -9.83 -6.48 9.97
CA ARG A 221 -8.71 -7.21 9.36
C ARG A 221 -8.79 -7.11 7.84
N ILE A 222 -7.74 -6.54 7.25
CA ILE A 222 -7.64 -6.36 5.81
C ILE A 222 -7.31 -7.69 5.15
N ASP A 223 -8.05 -8.04 4.10
CA ASP A 223 -7.65 -9.07 3.16
C ASP A 223 -6.63 -8.46 2.17
N TYR A 224 -5.36 -8.79 2.38
CA TYR A 224 -4.26 -8.29 1.56
C TYR A 224 -4.41 -8.69 0.08
N ASP A 225 -4.81 -9.94 -0.19
CA ASP A 225 -4.91 -10.46 -1.56
C ASP A 225 -6.06 -9.76 -2.30
N TYR A 226 -7.18 -9.52 -1.62
CA TYR A 226 -8.27 -8.73 -2.17
C TYR A 226 -7.85 -7.27 -2.41
N ASN A 227 -7.17 -6.63 -1.46
CA ASN A 227 -6.68 -5.25 -1.65
C ASN A 227 -5.70 -5.16 -2.83
N MET A 228 -4.81 -6.13 -2.99
CA MET A 228 -3.88 -6.21 -4.11
C MET A 228 -4.62 -6.42 -5.43
N MET A 229 -5.61 -7.32 -5.46
CA MET A 229 -6.46 -7.54 -6.64
C MET A 229 -7.13 -6.24 -7.10
N VAL A 230 -7.68 -5.45 -6.17
CA VAL A 230 -8.31 -4.15 -6.48
C VAL A 230 -7.31 -3.16 -7.07
N ASN A 231 -6.11 -3.03 -6.49
CA ASN A 231 -5.04 -2.18 -7.01
C ASN A 231 -4.63 -2.59 -8.44
N ILE A 232 -4.38 -3.89 -8.65
CA ILE A 232 -4.02 -4.44 -9.96
C ILE A 232 -5.14 -4.20 -10.98
N PHE A 233 -6.40 -4.41 -10.59
CA PHE A 233 -7.54 -4.18 -11.47
C PHE A 233 -7.58 -2.74 -11.99
N PHE A 234 -7.52 -1.74 -11.11
CA PHE A 234 -7.53 -0.34 -11.57
C PHE A 234 -6.26 0.03 -12.36
N GLY A 235 -5.10 -0.51 -11.99
CA GLY A 235 -3.85 -0.31 -12.75
C GLY A 235 -3.89 -0.93 -14.15
N GLU A 236 -4.44 -2.14 -14.29
CA GLU A 236 -4.66 -2.81 -15.57
C GLU A 236 -5.67 -2.04 -16.43
N LYS A 237 -6.81 -1.62 -15.85
CA LYS A 237 -7.81 -0.81 -16.58
C LYS A 237 -7.26 0.53 -17.04
N LEU A 238 -6.44 1.19 -16.24
CA LEU A 238 -5.69 2.38 -16.67
C LEU A 238 -4.82 2.08 -17.88
N SER A 239 -4.00 1.02 -17.80
CA SER A 239 -3.05 0.64 -18.86
C SER A 239 -3.75 0.31 -20.17
N THR A 240 -4.78 -0.54 -20.12
CA THR A 240 -5.59 -0.94 -21.28
C THR A 240 -6.30 0.26 -21.91
N PHE A 241 -6.89 1.14 -21.09
CA PHE A 241 -7.54 2.36 -21.57
C PHE A 241 -6.58 3.28 -22.34
N LEU A 242 -5.38 3.51 -21.79
CA LEU A 242 -4.37 4.35 -22.44
C LEU A 242 -3.87 3.73 -23.74
N PHE A 243 -3.68 2.41 -23.78
CA PHE A 243 -3.26 1.69 -24.99
C PHE A 243 -4.30 1.81 -26.12
N GLU A 244 -5.58 1.58 -25.83
CA GLU A 244 -6.66 1.71 -26.83
C GLU A 244 -6.78 3.13 -27.38
N VAL A 245 -6.66 4.14 -26.52
CA VAL A 245 -6.67 5.55 -26.93
C VAL A 245 -5.43 5.88 -27.77
N GLY A 246 -4.26 5.35 -27.38
CA GLY A 246 -3.02 5.46 -28.13
C GLY A 246 -3.15 4.91 -29.55
N LEU A 247 -3.64 3.68 -29.70
CA LEU A 247 -3.90 3.06 -31.02
C LEU A 247 -4.84 3.91 -31.88
N LYS A 248 -5.99 4.35 -31.33
CA LYS A 248 -6.94 5.20 -32.06
C LYS A 248 -6.43 6.59 -32.42
N SER A 249 -5.39 7.06 -31.73
CA SER A 249 -4.70 8.30 -32.07
C SER A 249 -3.69 8.06 -33.20
N SER A 250 -2.97 6.93 -33.16
CA SER A 250 -2.03 6.49 -34.20
C SER A 250 -2.73 6.29 -35.54
N ASP A 251 -3.89 5.62 -35.55
CA ASP A 251 -4.71 5.39 -36.75
C ASP A 251 -5.28 6.70 -37.33
N ARG A 252 -5.41 7.76 -36.53
CA ARG A 252 -5.85 9.08 -36.98
C ARG A 252 -4.70 9.96 -37.48
N THR A 253 -3.48 9.76 -36.97
CA THR A 253 -2.30 10.54 -37.37
C THR A 253 -1.74 10.18 -38.74
N THR A 254 -2.25 9.14 -39.41
CA THR A 254 -1.98 8.90 -40.84
C THR A 254 -2.66 9.91 -41.76
N ASN A 255 -3.49 10.84 -41.24
CA ASN A 255 -4.25 11.80 -42.06
C ASN A 255 -4.22 13.28 -41.58
N ASN A 256 -3.06 13.75 -41.11
CA ASN A 256 -2.68 15.13 -40.71
C ASN A 256 -2.49 15.39 -39.21
N SER A 257 -1.32 15.96 -38.91
CA SER A 257 -0.89 16.69 -37.69
C SER A 257 -0.39 15.85 -36.51
N ALA A 258 0.94 15.72 -36.46
CA ALA A 258 1.78 15.03 -35.48
C ALA A 258 1.80 15.61 -34.04
N VAL A 259 0.72 16.20 -33.54
CA VAL A 259 0.72 16.93 -32.25
C VAL A 259 0.22 16.08 -31.07
N VAL A 260 -0.61 15.06 -31.30
CA VAL A 260 -1.24 14.30 -30.20
C VAL A 260 -0.32 13.22 -29.61
N SER A 261 0.61 12.69 -30.39
CA SER A 261 1.43 11.54 -29.99
C SER A 261 2.55 11.88 -28.97
N ARG A 262 3.00 13.15 -28.89
CA ARG A 262 4.05 13.56 -27.93
C ARG A 262 3.58 13.70 -26.48
N CYS A 263 2.29 13.52 -26.22
CA CYS A 263 1.68 13.73 -24.91
C CYS A 263 1.34 12.42 -24.16
N LEU A 264 1.73 11.25 -24.67
CA LEU A 264 1.42 9.98 -24.01
C LEU A 264 2.52 9.48 -23.06
N PHE A 265 3.71 10.09 -23.08
CA PHE A 265 4.88 9.63 -22.32
C PHE A 265 5.60 10.69 -21.48
N PHE A 266 4.93 11.81 -21.17
CA PHE A 266 5.37 12.77 -20.15
C PHE A 266 4.21 13.23 -19.28
#